data_AF-A0A6F9BE81-F1
#
_entry.id   AF-A0A6F9BE81-F1
#
_cell.length_a   1.000
_cell.length_b   1.000
_cell.length_c   1.000
_cell.angle_alpha   90.00
_cell.angle_beta   90.00
_cell.angle_gamma   90.00
#
_symmetry.space_group_name_H-M   'P 1'
#
loop_
_entity.id
_entity.type
_entity.pdbx_description
1 polymer ?
#
loop_
_entity_poly.entity_id
_entity_poly.type
_entity_poly.pdbx_seq_one_letter_code
_entity_poly.pdbx_strand_id
1 'polypeptide(L)'
;SVSAAPVVEKQIDYTCQEGTNTLEAPFGAVNPQCDKSWTTGKKPIAYYENGKGECSFSCKEVFSGKVILSECPDVTLTIGCTTKNGEYEETKLHFS
;
A
#
# COMPACT_ATOMS: atom_id res chain seq x y z
N SER A 1 -16.81 -25.14 3.45
CA SER A 1 -15.44 -24.77 3.07
C SER A 1 -15.45 -23.30 2.74
N VAL A 2 -14.80 -22.46 3.56
CA VAL A 2 -14.68 -21.03 3.24
C VAL A 2 -13.52 -20.91 2.27
N SER A 3 -13.81 -20.74 0.98
CA SER A 3 -12.77 -20.40 0.00
C SER A 3 -12.25 -19.02 0.35
N ALA A 4 -10.96 -18.93 0.70
CA ALA A 4 -10.29 -17.65 0.87
C ALA A 4 -10.30 -16.90 -0.47
N ALA A 5 -10.55 -15.59 -0.43
CA ALA A 5 -10.47 -14.75 -1.63
C ALA A 5 -9.07 -14.83 -2.25
N PRO A 6 -8.96 -14.75 -3.59
CA PRO A 6 -7.66 -14.75 -4.25
C PRO A 6 -6.87 -13.49 -3.87
N VAL A 7 -5.66 -13.66 -3.36
CA VAL A 7 -4.70 -12.57 -3.10
C VAL A 7 -3.78 -12.45 -4.31
N VAL A 8 -3.69 -11.26 -4.91
CA VAL A 8 -2.72 -10.98 -5.97
C VAL A 8 -1.45 -10.42 -5.34
N GLU A 9 -0.31 -11.07 -5.55
CA GLU A 9 0.99 -10.62 -5.04
C GLU A 9 1.92 -10.21 -6.19
N LYS A 10 2.59 -9.07 -6.07
CA LYS A 10 3.53 -8.57 -7.08
C LYS A 10 4.73 -7.90 -6.43
N GLN A 11 5.91 -8.16 -6.99
CA GLN A 11 7.15 -7.47 -6.63
C GLN A 11 7.36 -6.26 -7.54
N ILE A 12 7.78 -5.15 -6.95
CA ILE A 12 8.06 -3.87 -7.61
C ILE A 12 9.48 -3.47 -7.22
N ASP A 13 10.37 -3.41 -8.21
CA ASP A 13 11.72 -2.93 -7.97
C ASP A 13 11.66 -1.44 -7.59
N TYR A 14 12.24 -1.09 -6.43
CA TYR A 14 12.44 0.31 -6.07
C TYR A 14 13.90 0.56 -5.71
N THR A 15 14.48 1.60 -6.31
CA THR A 15 15.81 2.04 -5.91
C THR A 15 15.66 3.13 -4.86
N CYS A 16 16.02 2.80 -3.62
CA CYS A 16 16.07 3.82 -2.58
C CYS A 16 17.19 4.83 -2.82
N GLN A 17 16.92 6.10 -2.52
CA GLN A 17 17.92 7.16 -2.48
C GLN A 17 17.97 7.78 -1.08
N GLU A 18 19.13 8.33 -0.70
CA GLU A 18 19.24 9.09 0.54
C GLU A 18 18.27 10.28 0.53
N GLY A 19 17.49 10.42 1.60
CA GLY A 19 16.54 11.52 1.76
C GLY A 19 15.08 11.08 1.64
N THR A 20 14.38 11.57 0.62
CA THR A 20 12.94 11.37 0.46
C THR A 20 12.66 10.34 -0.62
N ASN A 21 12.00 9.25 -0.25
CA ASN A 21 11.66 8.16 -1.17
C ASN A 21 10.17 8.19 -1.47
N THR A 22 9.82 8.07 -2.75
CA THR A 22 8.43 8.02 -3.19
C THR A 22 8.15 6.63 -3.73
N LEU A 23 7.23 5.90 -3.08
CA LEU A 23 6.72 4.63 -3.58
C LEU A 23 5.31 4.84 -4.11
N GLU A 24 5.07 4.35 -5.32
CA GLU A 24 3.79 4.50 -6.02
C GLU A 24 3.37 3.16 -6.62
N ALA A 25 2.13 2.77 -6.38
CA ALA A 25 1.56 1.58 -6.98
C ALA A 25 1.44 1.76 -8.51
N PRO A 26 1.84 0.78 -9.35
CA PRO A 26 1.89 0.89 -10.81
C PRO A 26 0.51 0.88 -11.49
N PHE A 27 -0.57 1.17 -10.77
CA PHE A 27 -1.92 1.25 -11.31
C PHE A 27 -2.40 2.70 -11.16
N GLY A 28 -2.49 3.39 -12.31
CA GLY A 28 -2.98 4.76 -12.39
C GLY A 28 -4.36 4.86 -11.75
N ALA A 29 -4.46 5.67 -10.69
CA ALA A 29 -5.63 5.87 -9.85
C ALA A 29 -6.06 4.63 -9.04
N VAL A 30 -5.25 4.27 -8.04
CA VAL A 30 -5.71 3.36 -6.99
C VAL A 30 -7.02 3.91 -6.39
N ASN A 31 -8.10 3.14 -6.50
CA ASN A 31 -9.45 3.57 -6.13
C ASN A 31 -9.45 4.14 -4.70
N PRO A 32 -9.84 5.41 -4.49
CA PRO A 32 -9.82 6.03 -3.16
C PRO A 32 -10.80 5.39 -2.18
N GLN A 33 -11.75 4.59 -2.66
CA GLN A 33 -12.70 3.80 -1.84
C GLN A 33 -12.11 2.48 -1.34
N CYS A 34 -10.92 2.09 -1.81
CA CYS A 34 -10.22 0.94 -1.28
C CYS A 34 -9.33 1.34 -0.12
N ASP A 35 -9.24 0.45 0.86
CA ASP A 35 -8.37 0.61 2.01
C ASP A 35 -6.95 0.23 1.62
N LYS A 36 -6.00 0.99 2.15
CA LYS A 36 -4.59 0.82 1.82
C LYS A 36 -3.78 0.89 3.08
N SER A 37 -2.92 -0.10 3.28
CA SER A 37 -1.97 -0.13 4.39
C SER A 37 -0.57 -0.35 3.87
N TRP A 38 0.36 0.48 4.33
CA TRP A 38 1.78 0.36 4.06
C TRP A 38 2.46 -0.20 5.29
N THR A 39 3.30 -1.20 5.10
CA THR A 39 4.00 -1.88 6.20
C THR A 39 5.45 -2.16 5.83
N THR A 40 6.32 -2.23 6.83
CA THR A 40 7.65 -2.83 6.70
C THR A 40 7.79 -3.96 7.72
N GLY A 41 7.90 -5.19 7.22
CA GLY A 41 7.76 -6.39 8.04
C GLY A 41 6.43 -6.40 8.81
N LYS A 42 6.49 -6.19 10.14
CA LYS A 42 5.30 -6.11 11.02
C LYS A 42 4.97 -4.69 11.49
N LYS A 43 5.74 -3.68 11.06
CA LYS A 43 5.56 -2.29 11.50
C LYS A 43 4.64 -1.55 10.53
N PRO A 44 3.60 -0.85 11.02
CA PRO A 44 2.79 0.03 10.20
C PRO A 44 3.60 1.28 9.80
N ILE A 45 3.57 1.61 8.51
CA ILE A 45 4.16 2.83 7.94
C ILE A 45 3.09 3.90 7.76
N ALA A 46 1.97 3.54 7.15
CA ALA A 46 0.89 4.46 6.84
C ALA A 46 -0.41 3.72 6.49
N TYR A 47 -1.54 4.40 6.59
CA TYR A 47 -2.79 3.93 6.03
C TYR A 47 -3.49 5.02 5.23
N TYR A 48 -4.31 4.61 4.27
CA TYR A 48 -5.19 5.48 3.52
C TYR A 48 -6.55 4.80 3.37
N GLU A 49 -7.56 5.39 4.01
CA GLU A 49 -8.92 4.86 4.09
C GLU A 49 -9.91 6.03 4.06
N ASN A 50 -11.05 5.86 3.38
CA ASN A 50 -12.12 6.85 3.30
C ASN A 50 -11.65 8.27 2.89
N GLY A 51 -10.70 8.33 1.96
CA GLY A 51 -10.13 9.59 1.46
C GLY A 51 -9.15 10.29 2.41
N LYS A 52 -8.82 9.67 3.55
CA LYS A 52 -7.91 10.21 4.55
C LYS A 52 -6.66 9.35 4.66
N GLY A 53 -5.52 10.01 4.72
CA GLY A 53 -4.22 9.38 4.91
C GLY A 53 -3.67 9.67 6.30
N GLU A 54 -3.10 8.67 6.95
CA GLU A 54 -2.40 8.84 8.22
C GLU A 54 -1.03 8.16 8.16
N CYS A 55 -0.01 8.92 8.56
CA CYS A 55 1.36 8.46 8.61
C CYS A 55 1.72 7.92 10.00
N SER A 56 2.59 6.93 10.01
CA SER A 56 3.25 6.38 11.18
C SER A 56 4.77 6.35 10.93
N PHE A 57 5.43 5.23 11.19
CA PHE A 57 6.88 5.10 11.14
C PHE A 57 7.47 5.50 9.79
N SER A 58 8.37 6.48 9.81
CA SER A 58 9.15 6.97 8.67
C SER A 58 8.34 7.46 7.45
N CYS A 59 7.02 7.62 7.61
CA CYS A 59 6.12 8.22 6.63
C CYS A 59 6.07 9.73 6.81
N LYS A 60 6.28 10.46 5.72
CA LYS A 60 6.10 11.92 5.66
C LYS A 60 4.69 12.27 5.20
N GLU A 61 4.26 11.64 4.11
CA GLU A 61 2.93 11.85 3.52
C GLU A 61 2.42 10.56 2.88
N VAL A 62 1.10 10.39 2.85
CA VAL A 62 0.44 9.26 2.22
C VAL A 62 -0.80 9.72 1.45
N PHE A 63 -0.97 9.16 0.26
CA PHE A 63 -2.10 9.40 -0.64
C PHE A 63 -2.65 8.04 -1.10
N SER A 64 -3.75 8.07 -1.85
CA SER A 64 -4.30 6.86 -2.43
C SER A 64 -3.28 6.19 -3.37
N GLY A 65 -2.62 5.12 -2.89
CA GLY A 65 -1.65 4.35 -3.67
C GLY A 65 -0.23 4.92 -3.73
N LYS A 66 0.06 5.99 -2.99
CA LYS A 66 1.40 6.59 -2.90
C LYS A 66 1.80 6.85 -1.46
N VAL A 67 3.06 6.59 -1.12
CA VAL A 67 3.66 6.96 0.18
C VAL A 67 5.00 7.65 -0.03
N ILE A 68 5.26 8.65 0.80
CA ILE A 68 6.52 9.39 0.84
C ILE A 68 7.22 9.04 2.16
N LEU A 69 8.45 8.54 2.08
CA LEU A 69 9.22 8.03 3.20
C LEU A 69 10.49 8.85 3.44
N SER A 70 10.94 8.91 4.70
CA SER A 70 12.23 9.50 5.11
C SER A 70 13.39 8.49 5.15
N GLU A 71 13.10 7.21 4.94
CA GLU A 71 14.04 6.10 5.07
C GLU A 71 13.90 5.14 3.88
N CYS A 72 14.72 4.09 3.87
CA CYS A 72 14.79 3.03 2.87
C CYS A 72 14.31 1.67 3.38
N PRO A 73 13.07 1.52 3.89
CA PRO A 73 12.58 0.20 4.26
C PRO A 73 12.06 -0.55 3.04
N ASP A 74 12.18 -1.88 3.04
CA ASP A 74 11.34 -2.73 2.19
C ASP A 74 9.89 -2.55 2.62
N VAL A 75 9.02 -2.28 1.65
CA VAL A 75 7.64 -1.89 1.92
C VAL A 75 6.67 -2.84 1.27
N THR A 76 5.67 -3.27 2.01
CA THR A 76 4.49 -3.93 1.46
C THR A 76 3.31 -2.98 1.50
N LEU A 77 2.75 -2.67 0.33
CA LEU A 77 1.43 -2.07 0.20
C LEU A 77 0.39 -3.17 0.10
N THR A 78 -0.57 -3.20 1.01
CA THR A 78 -1.78 -4.01 0.90
C THR A 78 -2.94 -3.13 0.50
N ILE A 79 -3.69 -3.55 -0.51
CA ILE A 79 -4.87 -2.86 -1.04
C ILE A 79 -6.05 -3.81 -0.85
N GLY A 80 -7.02 -3.41 -0.03
CA GLY A 80 -8.28 -4.10 0.18
C GLY A 80 -9.41 -3.37 -0.52
N CYS A 81 -10.08 -4.01 -1.46
CA CYS A 81 -11.18 -3.43 -2.22
C CYS A 81 -12.43 -4.31 -2.09
N THR A 82 -13.56 -3.71 -1.73
CA THR A 82 -14.86 -4.40 -1.90
C THR A 82 -15.39 -4.07 -3.29
N THR A 83 -15.61 -5.10 -4.11
CA THR A 83 -16.16 -4.94 -5.47
C THR A 83 -17.63 -4.54 -5.40
N LYS A 84 -18.20 -4.11 -6.53
CA LYS A 84 -19.63 -3.79 -6.64
C LYS A 84 -20.54 -4.98 -6.29
N ASN A 85 -20.02 -6.21 -6.38
CA ASN A 85 -20.75 -7.44 -6.08
C ASN A 85 -20.63 -7.84 -4.60
N GLY A 86 -19.93 -7.06 -3.77
CA GLY A 86 -19.71 -7.34 -2.35
C GLY A 86 -18.58 -8.33 -2.07
N GLU A 87 -17.79 -8.68 -3.09
CA GLU A 87 -16.61 -9.55 -2.92
C GLU A 87 -15.41 -8.72 -2.47
N TYR A 88 -14.64 -9.24 -1.52
CA TYR A 88 -13.40 -8.60 -1.06
C TYR A 88 -12.22 -9.12 -1.87
N GLU A 89 -11.50 -8.20 -2.52
CA GLU A 89 -10.27 -8.48 -3.26
C GLU A 89 -9.10 -7.85 -2.52
N GLU A 90 -8.01 -8.62 -2.39
CA GLU A 90 -6.77 -8.16 -1.77
C GLU A 90 -5.63 -8.21 -2.79
N THR A 91 -4.87 -7.12 -2.87
CA THR A 91 -3.62 -7.05 -3.65
C THR A 91 -2.48 -6.63 -2.74
N LYS A 92 -1.34 -7.32 -2.83
CA LYS A 92 -0.09 -6.98 -2.14
C LYS A 92 0.99 -6.62 -3.14
N LEU A 93 1.60 -5.45 -2.96
CA LEU A 93 2.74 -5.00 -3.71
C LEU A 93 3.94 -4.91 -2.78
N HIS A 94 5.00 -5.65 -3.10
CA HIS A 94 6.26 -5.66 -2.36
C HIS A 94 7.28 -4.79 -3.09
N PHE A 95 7.61 -3.66 -2.49
CA PHE A 95 8.68 -2.79 -2.90
C PHE A 95 9.97 -3.27 -2.22
N SER A 96 10.90 -3.81 -3.01
CA SER A 96 12.23 -4.30 -2.62
C SER A 96 13.29 -3.90 -3.64
#